data_AF-A0A7Y4MIM4-F1
#
_entry.id   AF-A0A7Y4MIM4-F1
#
_cell.length_a   1.000
_cell.length_b   1.000
_cell.length_c   1.000
_cell.angle_alpha   90.00
_cell.angle_beta   90.00
_cell.angle_gamma   90.00
#
_symmetry.space_group_name_H-M   'P 1'
#
loop_
_entity.id
_entity.type
_entity.pdbx_description
1 polymer ?
#
loop_
_entity_poly.entity_id
_entity_poly.type
_entity_poly.pdbx_seq_one_letter_code
_entity_poly.pdbx_strand_id
1 'polypeptide(L)'
;MMLLPDLSATAGRGRTIGRSDPYEFWPNPELPEEHPDKWLVTATVIATSATDALGHIQERSPLIILKVLQAHWLDPSTTDRNQVRELVNVIPEPDLVLPVVGSEVGSVRNNNPQPIEPAQ
;
A
#
# COMPACT_ATOMS: atom_id res chain seq x y z
N MET A 1 -12.83 -2.93 -16.23
CA MET A 1 -12.45 -4.11 -15.44
C MET A 1 -11.49 -3.62 -14.36
N MET A 2 -12.03 -3.34 -13.17
CA MET A 2 -11.23 -2.87 -12.04
C MET A 2 -11.01 -4.08 -11.15
N LEU A 3 -9.81 -4.63 -11.23
CA LEU A 3 -9.42 -5.80 -10.44
C LEU A 3 -8.92 -5.27 -9.11
N LEU A 4 -9.69 -5.52 -8.06
CA LEU A 4 -9.18 -5.41 -6.71
C LEU A 4 -8.40 -6.68 -6.41
N PRO A 5 -7.16 -6.59 -5.88
CA PRO A 5 -6.59 -7.73 -5.22
C PRO A 5 -7.43 -8.05 -3.98
N ASP A 6 -8.01 -9.25 -3.95
CA ASP A 6 -8.40 -9.86 -2.68
C ASP A 6 -7.14 -10.36 -2.02
N LEU A 7 -6.79 -9.72 -0.92
CA LEU A 7 -5.64 -10.08 -0.12
C LEU A 7 -5.96 -11.30 0.77
N SER A 8 -6.67 -12.28 0.23
CA SER A 8 -6.91 -13.60 0.82
C SER A 8 -5.91 -14.63 0.29
N ALA A 9 -4.63 -14.25 0.19
CA ALA A 9 -3.57 -15.24 0.35
C ALA A 9 -3.76 -15.86 1.74
N THR A 10 -3.97 -17.18 1.78
CA THR A 10 -4.22 -17.96 2.98
C THR A 10 -3.00 -17.97 3.91
N ALA A 11 -2.72 -16.85 4.56
CA ALA A 11 -1.95 -16.78 5.80
C ALA A 11 -2.97 -16.52 6.92
N GLY A 12 -3.44 -17.62 7.53
CA GLY A 12 -4.38 -17.70 8.66
C GLY A 12 -4.96 -16.39 9.21
N ARG A 13 -6.28 -16.25 9.07
CA ARG A 13 -7.20 -15.30 9.74
C ARG A 13 -6.52 -14.14 10.49
N GLY A 14 -6.61 -12.94 9.93
CA GLY A 14 -6.44 -11.69 10.68
C GLY A 14 -5.03 -11.13 10.76
N ARG A 15 -4.31 -11.02 9.63
CA ARG A 15 -3.05 -10.27 9.57
C ARG A 15 -3.19 -9.07 8.64
N THR A 16 -3.16 -7.88 9.23
CA THR A 16 -3.04 -6.59 8.55
C THR A 16 -1.78 -6.57 7.70
N ILE A 17 -1.91 -6.18 6.43
CA ILE A 17 -0.76 -5.85 5.57
C ILE A 17 -0.28 -4.46 5.99
N GLY A 18 0.99 -4.38 6.40
CA GLY A 18 1.62 -3.10 6.72
C GLY A 18 1.92 -2.34 5.44
N ARG A 19 1.34 -1.15 5.30
CA ARG A 19 1.65 -0.19 4.24
C ARG A 19 2.37 0.98 4.89
N SER A 20 3.65 1.14 4.62
CA SER A 20 4.52 2.12 5.25
C SER A 20 5.18 2.95 4.17
N ASP A 21 4.39 3.91 3.70
CA ASP A 21 4.67 4.77 2.58
C ASP A 21 5.41 6.04 3.05
N PRO A 22 6.36 6.59 2.25
CA PRO A 22 6.97 7.87 2.58
C PRO A 22 5.89 8.93 2.80
N TYR A 23 6.07 9.71 3.85
CA TYR A 23 5.15 10.76 4.25
C TYR A 23 5.89 12.08 4.45
N GLU A 24 5.16 13.18 4.29
CA GLU A 24 5.70 14.53 4.36
C GLU A 24 4.72 15.47 5.07
N PHE A 25 5.28 16.40 5.85
CA PHE A 25 4.56 17.46 6.54
C PHE A 25 4.57 18.73 5.68
N TRP A 26 3.40 19.23 5.34
CA TRP A 26 3.21 20.44 4.54
C TRP A 26 2.58 21.52 5.41
N PRO A 27 3.30 22.62 5.73
CA PRO A 27 2.73 23.71 6.49
C PRO A 27 1.80 24.55 5.60
N ASN A 28 0.61 24.90 6.10
CA ASN A 28 -0.18 25.99 5.54
C ASN A 28 0.49 27.33 5.90
N PRO A 29 1.03 28.10 4.93
CA PRO A 29 1.75 29.33 5.23
C PRO A 29 0.84 30.46 5.76
N GLU A 30 -0.48 30.37 5.56
CA GLU A 30 -1.44 31.41 5.97
C GLU A 30 -1.84 31.32 7.46
N LEU A 31 -1.51 30.21 8.12
CA LEU A 31 -1.91 29.95 9.51
C LEU A 31 -0.75 30.18 10.50
N PRO A 32 -1.05 30.68 11.73
CA PRO A 32 -0.08 30.72 12.82
C PRO A 32 0.53 29.35 13.13
N GLU A 33 1.73 29.32 13.71
CA GLU A 33 2.47 28.09 13.99
C GLU A 33 1.71 27.12 14.92
N GLU A 34 0.98 27.67 15.89
CA GLU A 34 0.21 26.94 16.90
C GLU A 34 -1.19 26.51 16.40
N HIS A 35 -1.56 26.84 15.16
CA HIS A 35 -2.90 26.58 14.65
C HIS A 35 -3.14 25.07 14.45
N PRO A 36 -4.29 24.49 14.86
CA PRO A 36 -4.54 23.06 14.74
C PRO A 36 -4.44 22.53 13.29
N ASP A 37 -4.88 23.32 12.32
CA ASP A 37 -4.80 22.98 10.89
C ASP A 37 -3.49 23.45 10.20
N LYS A 38 -2.45 23.79 10.98
CA LYS A 38 -1.17 24.28 10.43
C LYS A 38 -0.50 23.24 9.52
N TRP A 39 -0.61 21.96 9.86
CA TRP A 39 0.17 20.89 9.23
C TRP A 39 -0.74 19.91 8.51
N LEU A 40 -0.51 19.74 7.20
CA LEU A 40 -1.05 18.65 6.42
C LEU A 40 -0.01 17.53 6.34
N VAL A 41 -0.36 16.33 6.77
CA VAL A 41 0.48 15.13 6.60
C VAL A 41 -0.02 14.36 5.38
N THR A 42 0.85 14.17 4.40
CA THR A 42 0.54 13.39 3.19
C THR A 42 1.43 12.16 3.12
N ALA A 43 0.98 11.09 2.46
CA ALA A 43 1.79 9.91 2.20
C ALA A 43 1.62 9.46 0.73
N THR A 44 2.62 8.77 0.19
CA THR A 44 2.57 8.25 -1.18
C THR A 44 3.02 6.80 -1.29
N VAL A 45 2.35 6.07 -2.16
CA VAL A 45 2.52 4.64 -2.31
C VAL A 45 3.72 4.34 -3.18
N ILE A 46 4.70 3.62 -2.64
CA ILE A 46 5.80 3.10 -3.47
C ILE A 46 5.25 2.00 -4.37
N ALA A 47 5.42 2.16 -5.67
CA ALA A 47 5.08 1.16 -6.67
C ALA A 47 6.34 0.61 -7.32
N THR A 48 6.40 -0.71 -7.49
CA THR A 48 7.40 -1.44 -8.25
C THR A 48 6.80 -1.95 -9.55
N SER A 49 7.63 -2.50 -10.44
CA SER A 49 7.13 -3.29 -11.56
C SER A 49 6.26 -4.43 -11.03
N ALA A 50 5.11 -4.62 -11.64
CA ALA A 50 4.33 -5.84 -11.42
C ALA A 50 5.00 -7.01 -12.13
N THR A 51 4.89 -8.17 -11.50
CA THR A 51 5.38 -9.44 -12.01
C THR A 51 4.27 -10.48 -11.86
N ASP A 52 4.38 -11.59 -12.59
CA ASP A 52 3.41 -12.69 -12.56
C ASP A 52 1.93 -12.27 -12.83
N ALA A 53 0.94 -12.75 -12.05
CA ALA A 53 -0.50 -12.55 -12.31
C ALA A 53 -0.93 -11.07 -12.36
N LEU A 54 -0.28 -10.21 -11.57
CA LEU A 54 -0.52 -8.76 -11.57
C LEU A 54 -0.02 -8.11 -12.87
N GLY A 55 1.09 -8.58 -13.43
CA GLY A 55 1.67 -8.04 -14.67
C GLY A 55 0.73 -8.21 -15.88
N HIS A 56 -0.17 -9.20 -15.84
CA HIS A 56 -1.21 -9.36 -16.86
C HIS A 56 -2.35 -8.34 -16.76
N ILE A 57 -2.47 -7.65 -15.62
CA ILE A 57 -3.57 -6.76 -15.29
C ILE A 57 -3.13 -5.30 -15.34
N GLN A 58 -1.97 -4.99 -14.76
CA GLN A 58 -1.32 -3.69 -14.77
C GLN A 58 0.20 -3.83 -14.71
N GLU A 59 0.92 -2.86 -15.27
CA GLU A 59 2.38 -2.86 -15.32
C GLU A 59 3.06 -2.61 -13.94
N ARG A 60 2.29 -2.18 -12.94
CA ARG A 60 2.79 -1.76 -11.63
C ARG A 60 2.08 -2.46 -10.48
N SER A 61 2.84 -2.77 -9.43
CA SER A 61 2.35 -3.33 -8.17
C SER A 61 2.80 -2.45 -7.00
N PRO A 62 2.02 -2.29 -5.92
CA PRO A 62 2.53 -1.67 -4.70
C PRO A 62 3.69 -2.50 -4.11
N LEU A 63 4.67 -1.82 -3.49
CA LEU A 63 5.68 -2.49 -2.69
C LEU A 63 5.03 -3.07 -1.42
N ILE A 64 5.01 -4.39 -1.28
CA ILE A 64 4.38 -5.08 -0.14
C ILE A 64 5.46 -5.49 0.86
N ILE A 65 5.50 -4.83 2.02
CA ILE A 65 6.48 -5.13 3.07
C ILE A 65 6.09 -6.40 3.84
N LEU A 66 6.99 -7.38 3.85
CA LEU A 66 6.81 -8.59 4.65
C LEU A 66 6.73 -8.26 6.14
N LYS A 67 5.87 -8.96 6.88
CA LYS A 67 5.69 -8.74 8.33
C LYS A 67 7.01 -8.80 9.12
N VAL A 68 7.93 -9.69 8.73
CA VAL A 68 9.25 -9.83 9.36
C VAL A 68 10.18 -8.63 9.11
N LEU A 69 9.97 -7.88 8.03
CA LEU A 69 10.77 -6.72 7.65
C LEU A 69 10.17 -5.39 8.14
N GLN A 70 8.95 -5.38 8.68
CA GLN A 70 8.26 -4.15 9.11
C GLN A 70 9.06 -3.33 10.12
N ALA A 71 9.71 -3.98 11.09
CA ALA A 71 10.52 -3.29 12.09
C ALA A 71 11.73 -2.58 11.45
N HIS A 72 12.41 -3.24 10.52
CA HIS A 72 13.53 -2.65 9.78
C HIS A 72 13.07 -1.51 8.87
N TRP A 73 11.91 -1.66 8.24
CA TRP A 73 11.34 -0.64 7.36
C TRP A 73 10.91 0.62 8.12
N LEU A 74 10.41 0.49 9.34
CA LEU A 74 9.95 1.59 10.19
C LEU A 74 11.04 2.17 11.10
N ASP A 75 12.29 1.70 11.00
CA ASP A 75 13.38 2.17 11.85
C ASP A 75 13.86 3.57 11.41
N PRO A 76 13.60 4.64 12.20
CA PRO A 76 13.98 6.00 11.84
C PRO A 76 15.50 6.23 11.88
N SER A 77 16.28 5.29 12.45
CA SER A 77 17.74 5.37 12.45
C SER A 77 18.37 4.93 11.12
N THR A 78 17.59 4.30 10.23
CA THR A 78 18.05 3.90 8.90
C THR A 78 18.06 5.11 7.96
N THR A 79 19.18 5.83 7.91
CA THR A 79 19.33 7.03 7.05
C THR A 79 20.18 6.80 5.80
N ASP A 80 20.88 5.67 5.69
CA ASP A 80 21.67 5.34 4.52
C ASP A 80 20.79 4.82 3.38
N ARG A 81 20.85 5.51 2.23
CA ARG A 81 20.11 5.13 1.02
C ARG A 81 20.44 3.72 0.54
N ASN A 82 21.67 3.25 0.72
CA ASN A 82 22.05 1.92 0.27
C ASN A 82 21.38 0.82 1.12
N GLN A 83 21.30 1.02 2.43
CA GLN A 83 20.58 0.10 3.33
C GLN A 83 19.08 0.02 2.98
N VAL A 84 18.44 1.16 2.67
CA VAL A 84 17.04 1.16 2.21
C VAL A 84 16.88 0.38 0.89
N ARG A 85 17.80 0.54 -0.06
CA ARG A 85 17.78 -0.22 -1.32
C ARG A 85 17.96 -1.72 -1.11
N GLU A 86 18.88 -2.11 -0.23
CA GLU A 86 19.06 -3.52 0.13
C GLU A 86 17.79 -4.11 0.74
N LEU A 87 17.13 -3.36 1.63
CA LEU A 87 15.86 -3.77 2.23
C LEU A 87 14.75 -3.94 1.18
N VAL A 88 14.69 -3.07 0.16
CA VAL A 88 13.76 -3.22 -0.97
C VAL A 88 14.10 -4.46 -1.80
N ASN A 89 15.37 -4.70 -2.09
CA ASN A 89 15.81 -5.80 -2.97
C ASN A 89 15.61 -7.19 -2.37
N VAL A 90 15.53 -7.31 -1.03
CA VAL A 90 15.25 -8.60 -0.37
C VAL A 90 13.76 -8.92 -0.27
N ILE A 91 12.88 -7.97 -0.62
CA ILE A 91 11.44 -8.21 -0.63
C ILE A 91 11.11 -9.05 -1.88
N PRO A 92 10.57 -10.27 -1.72
CA PRO A 92 10.17 -11.06 -2.85
C PRO A 92 8.94 -10.45 -3.51
N GLU A 93 8.71 -10.83 -4.76
CA GLU A 93 7.46 -10.54 -5.45
C GLU A 93 6.28 -11.11 -4.65
N PRO A 94 5.18 -10.34 -4.50
CA PRO A 94 4.05 -10.80 -3.73
C PRO A 94 3.25 -11.87 -4.49
N ASP A 95 3.00 -13.00 -3.84
CA ASP A 95 2.07 -14.03 -4.31
C ASP A 95 0.63 -13.58 -3.98
N LEU A 96 -0.06 -13.00 -4.97
CA LEU A 96 -1.40 -12.44 -4.81
C LEU A 96 -2.45 -13.27 -5.56
N VAL A 97 -3.58 -13.49 -4.90
CA VAL A 97 -4.79 -14.03 -5.52
C VAL A 97 -5.71 -12.87 -5.90
N LEU A 98 -6.18 -12.85 -7.14
CA LEU A 98 -6.97 -11.73 -7.68
C LEU A 98 -8.36 -12.23 -8.13
N PRO A 99 -9.35 -12.31 -7.23
CA PRO A 99 -10.70 -12.66 -7.62
C PRO A 99 -11.34 -11.51 -8.39
N VAL A 100 -12.24 -11.88 -9.29
CA VAL A 100 -13.04 -10.92 -10.03
C VAL A 100 -14.12 -10.39 -9.09
N VAL A 101 -14.23 -9.06 -9.00
CA VAL A 101 -15.26 -8.34 -8.23
C VAL A 101 -16.17 -7.56 -9.18
N GLY A 102 -17.33 -7.15 -8.69
CA GLY A 102 -18.29 -6.39 -9.48
C GLY A 102 -17.85 -4.94 -9.75
N SER A 103 -18.56 -4.28 -10.67
CA SER A 103 -18.22 -2.92 -11.11
C SER A 103 -18.42 -1.83 -10.05
N GLU A 104 -19.19 -2.12 -9.01
CA GLU A 104 -19.47 -1.24 -7.87
C GLU A 104 -18.20 -0.75 -7.18
N VAL A 105 -17.10 -1.51 -7.24
CA VAL A 105 -15.79 -1.03 -6.75
C VAL A 105 -15.32 0.25 -7.43
N GLY A 106 -15.67 0.47 -8.69
CA GLY A 106 -15.24 1.64 -9.45
C GLY A 106 -15.75 2.97 -8.89
N SER A 107 -16.73 2.94 -7.98
CA SER A 107 -17.29 4.12 -7.34
C SER A 107 -16.76 4.30 -5.92
N VAL A 108 -15.96 5.35 -5.72
CA VAL A 108 -15.44 5.76 -4.40
C VAL A 108 -16.52 6.14 -3.38
N ARG A 109 -17.78 6.28 -3.81
CA ARG A 109 -18.92 6.53 -2.90
C ARG A 109 -19.36 5.27 -2.15
N ASN A 110 -18.96 4.10 -2.61
CA ASN A 110 -19.38 2.82 -2.04
C ASN A 110 -18.45 2.44 -0.88
N ASN A 111 -18.88 2.74 0.35
CA ASN A 111 -18.17 2.38 1.59
C ASN A 111 -18.95 1.32 2.39
N ASN A 112 -19.12 0.16 1.78
CA ASN A 112 -19.78 -1.02 2.36
C ASN A 112 -19.00 -2.27 1.93
N PRO A 113 -19.25 -3.47 2.49
CA PRO A 113 -18.42 -4.65 2.20
C PRO A 113 -18.66 -5.29 0.83
N GLN A 114 -19.75 -4.98 0.13
CA GLN A 114 -20.12 -5.63 -1.14
C GLN A 114 -19.08 -5.49 -2.27
N PRO A 115 -18.37 -4.36 -2.45
CA PRO A 115 -17.45 -4.18 -3.58
C PRO A 115 -16.21 -5.08 -3.58
N ILE A 116 -15.93 -5.77 -2.48
CA ILE A 116 -14.84 -6.75 -2.41
C ILE A 116 -15.35 -8.19 -2.51
N GLU A 117 -16.67 -8.40 -2.52
CA GLU A 117 -17.25 -9.73 -2.69
C GLU A 117 -17.04 -10.21 -4.14
N PRO A 118 -16.83 -11.53 -4.36
CA PRO A 118 -16.68 -12.06 -5.71
C PRO A 118 -17.89 -11.76 -6.60
N ALA A 119 -17.62 -11.35 -7.84
CA ALA A 119 -18.65 -11.18 -8.85
C ALA A 119 -19.40 -12.49 -9.10
N GLN A 120 -20.72 -12.40 -9.24
CA GLN A 120 -21.58 -13.50 -9.70
C GLN A 120 -21.48 -13.69 -11.22
#